data_AF-A0A7S0MDQ3-F1
#
_entry.id   AF-A0A7S0MDQ3-F1
#
_cell.length_a   1.000
_cell.length_b   1.000
_cell.length_c   1.000
_cell.angle_alpha   90.00
_cell.angle_beta   90.00
_cell.angle_gamma   90.00
#
_symmetry.space_group_name_H-M   'P 1'
#
loop_
_entity.id
_entity.type
_entity.pdbx_description
1 polymer ?
#
loop_
_entity_poly.entity_id
_entity_poly.type
_entity_poly.pdbx_seq_one_letter_code
_entity_poly.pdbx_strand_id
1 'polypeptide(L)'
;PYTAQDPRDFYRAGYYPYGFNPEVGSFSIPVEETVRRMLPGPGPDSDPTFPSFTFLPELGMYEETCDAAWEHHKHLPHGNPAGGVTNQLCLYGPPESLSEYCMQAQLASYVQYRALVEGYAAKMWTEHTGFLIWKTQSPWLGLRGQLYDWFLEPTAAFFAVARASEPVHVQLRPLPGGGRLQGVNYGLADVRGVLRCRAVALDGRTLVDLSAEAT
;
A
#
# COMPACT_ATOMS: atom_id res chain seq x y z
N PRO A 1 0.02 4.39 13.66
CA PRO A 1 0.90 3.94 12.55
C PRO A 1 0.46 2.65 11.84
N TYR A 2 -0.75 2.11 12.08
CA TYR A 2 -1.21 0.84 11.48
C TYR A 2 -2.51 0.94 10.69
N THR A 3 -3.18 2.09 10.75
CA THR A 3 -4.37 2.39 9.96
C THR A 3 -3.96 2.87 8.57
N ALA A 4 -4.94 2.99 7.67
CA ALA A 4 -4.74 3.67 6.40
C ALA A 4 -4.05 5.02 6.60
N GLN A 5 -3.01 5.25 5.80
CA GLN A 5 -2.21 6.48 5.76
C GLN A 5 -2.21 7.00 4.32
N ASP A 6 -2.07 8.31 4.12
CA ASP A 6 -1.90 8.83 2.76
C ASP A 6 -0.50 8.44 2.25
N PRO A 7 -0.36 7.69 1.13
CA PRO A 7 0.94 7.31 0.60
C PRO A 7 1.89 8.48 0.35
N ARG A 8 1.37 9.69 0.11
CA ARG A 8 2.16 10.91 -0.11
C ARG A 8 2.84 11.39 1.18
N ASP A 9 2.28 11.09 2.34
CA ASP A 9 2.78 11.55 3.61
C ASP A 9 4.09 10.88 4.02
N PHE A 10 4.34 9.63 3.60
CA PHE A 10 5.61 8.93 3.87
C PHE A 10 6.83 9.70 3.32
N TYR A 11 6.64 10.52 2.30
CA TYR A 11 7.68 11.34 1.70
C TYR A 11 7.86 12.70 2.37
N ARG A 12 6.97 13.11 3.29
CA ARG A 12 7.05 14.40 4.00
C ARG A 12 8.12 14.35 5.09
N ALA A 13 8.86 15.44 5.24
CA ALA A 13 9.87 15.57 6.30
C ALA A 13 9.19 15.55 7.67
N GLY A 14 9.77 14.80 8.62
CA GLY A 14 9.25 14.71 9.98
C GLY A 14 7.90 14.00 10.14
N TYR A 15 7.39 13.31 9.11
CA TYR A 15 6.14 12.56 9.21
C TYR A 15 6.20 11.48 10.29
N TYR A 16 7.31 10.72 10.32
CA TYR A 16 7.66 9.86 11.44
C TYR A 16 8.66 10.58 12.34
N PRO A 17 8.37 10.76 13.65
CA PRO A 17 9.23 11.51 14.56
C PRO A 17 10.43 10.70 15.09
N TYR A 18 10.66 9.49 14.58
CA TYR A 18 11.67 8.55 15.07
C TYR A 18 12.70 8.25 13.98
N GLY A 19 13.97 8.10 14.38
CA GLY A 19 15.04 7.65 13.48
C GLY A 19 14.84 6.20 13.04
N PHE A 20 14.74 5.28 13.99
CA PHE A 20 14.39 3.88 13.73
C PHE A 20 12.95 3.61 14.15
N ASN A 21 12.13 3.04 13.27
CA ASN A 21 10.78 2.63 13.62
C ASN A 21 10.68 1.11 13.81
N PRO A 22 10.57 0.61 15.06
CA PRO A 22 10.53 -0.84 15.30
C PRO A 22 9.24 -1.50 14.83
N GLU A 23 8.22 -0.72 14.47
CA GLU A 23 6.93 -1.28 14.07
C GLU A 23 6.13 -0.28 13.21
N VAL A 24 5.97 -0.58 11.91
CA VAL A 24 5.14 0.22 11.00
C VAL A 24 4.40 -0.65 10.01
N GLY A 25 3.12 -0.33 9.75
CA GLY A 25 2.28 -1.16 8.88
C GLY A 25 1.07 -0.42 8.36
N SER A 26 0.26 -1.14 7.61
CA SER A 26 -1.06 -0.67 7.18
C SER A 26 -2.00 -1.85 6.90
N PHE A 27 -3.17 -1.56 6.33
CA PHE A 27 -4.09 -2.57 5.83
C PHE A 27 -3.45 -3.45 4.74
N SER A 28 -3.81 -4.72 4.76
CA SER A 28 -3.55 -5.69 3.69
C SER A 28 -4.45 -6.89 3.98
N ILE A 29 -5.08 -7.42 2.95
CA ILE A 29 -5.93 -8.60 3.05
C ILE A 29 -5.32 -9.75 2.20
N PRO A 30 -5.67 -11.01 2.51
CA PRO A 30 -5.31 -12.15 1.67
C PRO A 30 -5.81 -12.03 0.22
N VAL A 31 -5.30 -12.92 -0.64
CA VAL A 31 -5.84 -13.10 -2.00
C VAL A 31 -7.30 -13.57 -1.95
N GLU A 32 -8.05 -13.35 -3.04
CA GLU A 32 -9.48 -13.61 -3.12
C GLU A 32 -9.83 -15.06 -2.72
N GLU A 33 -9.03 -16.03 -3.15
CA GLU A 33 -9.18 -17.44 -2.84
C GLU A 33 -9.12 -17.71 -1.33
N THR A 34 -8.19 -17.06 -0.62
CA THR A 34 -8.10 -17.18 0.84
C THR A 34 -9.28 -16.49 1.53
N VAL A 35 -9.73 -15.33 1.02
CA VAL A 35 -10.92 -14.64 1.55
C VAL A 35 -12.16 -15.54 1.44
N ARG A 36 -12.37 -16.18 0.29
CA ARG A 36 -13.44 -17.15 0.05
C ARG A 36 -13.35 -18.39 0.94
N ARG A 37 -12.13 -18.80 1.30
CA ARG A 37 -11.89 -19.96 2.17
C ARG A 37 -12.11 -19.63 3.65
N MET A 38 -11.87 -18.40 4.07
CA MET A 38 -11.90 -18.00 5.47
C MET A 38 -13.24 -17.42 5.94
N LEU A 39 -13.97 -16.76 5.05
CA LEU A 39 -15.22 -16.08 5.38
C LEU A 39 -16.44 -16.90 4.94
N PRO A 40 -17.51 -16.95 5.76
CA PRO A 40 -18.75 -17.60 5.36
C PRO A 40 -19.52 -16.74 4.35
N GLY A 41 -20.14 -17.39 3.36
CA GLY A 41 -21.20 -16.79 2.57
C GLY A 41 -22.57 -16.89 3.27
N PRO A 42 -23.58 -16.10 2.85
CA PRO A 42 -24.95 -16.21 3.36
C PRO A 42 -25.65 -17.56 3.05
N GLY A 43 -25.08 -18.40 2.18
CA GLY A 43 -25.52 -19.75 1.86
C GLY A 43 -24.39 -20.66 1.36
N PRO A 44 -24.68 -21.94 1.07
CA PRO A 44 -23.68 -22.96 0.73
C PRO A 44 -22.84 -22.66 -0.52
N ASP A 45 -23.41 -21.92 -1.48
CA ASP A 45 -22.81 -21.62 -2.79
C ASP A 45 -22.64 -20.11 -3.05
N SER A 46 -22.80 -19.28 -2.02
CA SER A 46 -22.71 -17.82 -2.15
C SER A 46 -21.33 -17.30 -1.79
N ASP A 47 -20.87 -16.29 -2.51
CA ASP A 47 -19.69 -15.52 -2.13
C ASP A 47 -19.83 -14.93 -0.71
N PRO A 48 -18.72 -14.82 0.04
CA PRO A 48 -18.70 -13.99 1.23
C PRO A 48 -19.19 -12.57 0.93
N THR A 49 -19.84 -11.97 1.92
CA THR A 49 -20.03 -10.53 1.96
C THR A 49 -18.67 -9.83 1.95
N PHE A 50 -18.65 -8.59 1.49
CA PHE A 50 -17.50 -7.68 1.58
C PHE A 50 -17.93 -6.37 2.25
N PRO A 51 -16.98 -5.56 2.74
CA PRO A 51 -17.29 -4.29 3.38
C PRO A 51 -18.15 -3.36 2.51
N SER A 52 -19.07 -2.65 3.15
CA SER A 52 -19.95 -1.65 2.53
C SER A 52 -19.28 -0.28 2.54
N PHE A 53 -19.56 0.52 1.51
CA PHE A 53 -18.98 1.85 1.32
C PHE A 53 -20.07 2.92 1.32
N THR A 54 -20.05 3.80 2.33
CA THR A 54 -21.01 4.90 2.47
C THR A 54 -20.31 6.23 2.19
N PHE A 55 -20.81 7.01 1.23
CA PHE A 55 -20.29 8.35 0.99
C PHE A 55 -20.75 9.32 2.09
N LEU A 56 -19.81 10.05 2.67
CA LEU A 56 -20.03 11.10 3.68
C LEU A 56 -19.86 12.48 3.00
N PRO A 57 -20.96 13.17 2.61
CA PRO A 57 -20.87 14.42 1.86
C PRO A 57 -20.13 15.54 2.59
N GLU A 58 -20.20 15.57 3.92
CA GLU A 58 -19.59 16.60 4.76
C GLU A 58 -18.05 16.52 4.74
N LEU A 59 -17.52 15.30 4.53
CA LEU A 59 -16.09 15.05 4.43
C LEU A 59 -15.61 14.91 2.99
N GLY A 60 -16.51 14.64 2.04
CA GLY A 60 -16.17 14.31 0.67
C GLY A 60 -15.42 12.97 0.56
N MET A 61 -15.70 12.02 1.45
CA MET A 61 -14.95 10.78 1.63
C MET A 61 -15.91 9.59 1.80
N TYR A 62 -15.40 8.38 1.57
CA TYR A 62 -16.13 7.15 1.86
C TYR A 62 -15.75 6.58 3.23
N GLU A 63 -16.77 6.16 3.98
CA GLU A 63 -16.63 5.32 5.16
C GLU A 63 -16.82 3.86 4.76
N GLU A 64 -15.91 2.99 5.22
CA GLU A 64 -15.97 1.55 5.00
C GLU A 64 -16.39 0.87 6.29
N THR A 65 -17.45 0.06 6.21
CA THR A 65 -18.01 -0.70 7.33
C THR A 65 -18.09 -2.17 6.95
N CYS A 66 -17.94 -3.07 7.91
CA CYS A 66 -17.97 -4.50 7.64
C CYS A 66 -18.87 -5.24 8.64
N ASP A 67 -19.22 -6.49 8.33
CA ASP A 67 -20.00 -7.31 9.25
C ASP A 67 -19.13 -7.97 10.34
N ALA A 68 -19.79 -8.71 11.22
CA ALA A 68 -19.16 -9.38 12.34
C ALA A 68 -18.08 -10.42 11.94
N ALA A 69 -18.16 -11.03 10.76
CA ALA A 69 -17.17 -12.01 10.31
C ALA A 69 -15.85 -11.32 9.93
N TRP A 70 -15.93 -10.17 9.27
CA TRP A 70 -14.77 -9.32 8.96
C TRP A 70 -14.16 -8.71 10.24
N GLU A 71 -15.00 -8.21 11.15
CA GLU A 71 -14.56 -7.68 12.45
C GLU A 71 -13.87 -8.74 13.31
N HIS A 72 -14.41 -9.97 13.32
CA HIS A 72 -13.82 -11.11 14.02
C HIS A 72 -12.38 -11.33 13.57
N HIS A 73 -12.15 -11.36 12.26
CA HIS A 73 -10.81 -11.53 11.65
C HIS A 73 -9.97 -10.24 11.63
N LYS A 74 -10.36 -9.21 12.39
CA LYS A 74 -9.62 -7.96 12.62
C LYS A 74 -9.39 -7.11 11.38
N HIS A 75 -10.36 -7.10 10.46
CA HIS A 75 -10.34 -6.23 9.29
C HIS A 75 -9.98 -4.78 9.66
N LEU A 76 -9.14 -4.16 8.82
CA LEU A 76 -8.84 -2.73 8.91
C LEU A 76 -9.39 -2.02 7.67
N PRO A 77 -10.17 -0.95 7.84
CA PRO A 77 -10.63 -0.13 6.72
C PRO A 77 -9.46 0.41 5.89
N HIS A 78 -9.73 0.59 4.59
CA HIS A 78 -8.78 1.14 3.61
C HIS A 78 -8.80 2.68 3.57
N GLY A 79 -9.51 3.31 4.51
CA GLY A 79 -9.52 4.75 4.72
C GLY A 79 -9.44 5.07 6.21
N ASN A 80 -9.24 6.33 6.53
CA ASN A 80 -9.32 6.84 7.89
C ASN A 80 -9.90 8.27 7.87
N PRO A 81 -11.23 8.42 7.76
CA PRO A 81 -11.89 9.72 7.71
C PRO A 81 -11.56 10.61 8.91
N ALA A 82 -11.47 10.03 10.12
CA ALA A 82 -11.05 10.74 11.34
C ALA A 82 -9.63 11.32 11.25
N GLY A 83 -8.76 10.70 10.44
CA GLY A 83 -7.41 11.19 10.14
C GLY A 83 -7.28 11.92 8.81
N GLY A 84 -8.38 12.22 8.12
CA GLY A 84 -8.37 12.90 6.81
C GLY A 84 -7.84 12.05 5.65
N VAL A 85 -7.76 10.72 5.81
CA VAL A 85 -7.30 9.80 4.75
C VAL A 85 -8.49 9.20 4.04
N THR A 86 -8.64 9.48 2.73
CA THR A 86 -9.74 8.93 1.93
C THR A 86 -9.62 7.43 1.79
N ASN A 87 -10.74 6.74 1.55
CA ASN A 87 -10.70 5.31 1.27
C ASN A 87 -9.92 5.05 -0.04
N GLN A 88 -8.85 4.26 0.08
CA GLN A 88 -7.92 4.02 -1.02
C GLN A 88 -8.52 3.14 -2.13
N LEU A 89 -9.54 2.32 -1.84
CA LEU A 89 -10.25 1.52 -2.86
C LEU A 89 -11.12 2.45 -3.72
N CYS A 90 -11.83 3.38 -3.10
CA CYS A 90 -12.72 4.31 -3.79
C CYS A 90 -12.01 5.27 -4.76
N LEU A 91 -10.67 5.34 -4.74
CA LEU A 91 -9.87 6.02 -5.78
C LEU A 91 -10.03 5.36 -7.16
N TYR A 92 -10.41 4.08 -7.19
CA TYR A 92 -10.70 3.30 -8.40
C TYR A 92 -12.21 3.19 -8.69
N GLY A 93 -13.05 3.85 -7.88
CA GLY A 93 -14.49 3.61 -7.80
C GLY A 93 -14.84 2.64 -6.67
N PRO A 94 -15.97 2.83 -5.94
CA PRO A 94 -16.42 1.87 -4.93
C PRO A 94 -16.61 0.47 -5.56
N PRO A 95 -16.13 -0.61 -4.92
CA PRO A 95 -16.24 -1.94 -5.49
C PRO A 95 -17.69 -2.42 -5.48
N GLU A 96 -18.11 -3.09 -6.56
CA GLU A 96 -19.47 -3.61 -6.74
C GLU A 96 -19.57 -5.13 -6.54
N SER A 97 -18.42 -5.81 -6.37
CA SER A 97 -18.34 -7.25 -6.11
C SER A 97 -17.18 -7.60 -5.19
N LEU A 98 -17.20 -8.83 -4.64
CA LEU A 98 -16.09 -9.35 -3.84
C LEU A 98 -14.77 -9.37 -4.64
N SER A 99 -14.81 -9.74 -5.92
CA SER A 99 -13.61 -9.80 -6.75
C SER A 99 -13.03 -8.41 -7.01
N GLU A 100 -13.89 -7.42 -7.29
CA GLU A 100 -13.44 -6.02 -7.40
C GLU A 100 -12.87 -5.50 -6.07
N TYR A 101 -13.54 -5.79 -4.95
CA TYR A 101 -13.05 -5.44 -3.62
C TYR A 101 -11.66 -6.03 -3.37
N CYS A 102 -11.48 -7.33 -3.60
CA CYS A 102 -10.20 -8.01 -3.40
C CYS A 102 -9.12 -7.44 -4.32
N MET A 103 -9.40 -7.23 -5.61
CA MET A 103 -8.46 -6.66 -6.57
C MET A 103 -8.03 -5.24 -6.17
N GLN A 104 -8.98 -4.36 -5.85
CA GLN A 104 -8.69 -2.99 -5.43
C GLN A 104 -7.94 -2.96 -4.08
N ALA A 105 -8.26 -3.86 -3.15
CA ALA A 105 -7.53 -3.99 -1.89
C ALA A 105 -6.08 -4.43 -2.09
N GLN A 106 -5.81 -5.37 -3.00
CA GLN A 106 -4.45 -5.73 -3.39
C GLN A 106 -3.72 -4.52 -3.99
N LEU A 107 -4.34 -3.76 -4.90
CA LEU A 107 -3.74 -2.55 -5.48
C LEU A 107 -3.45 -1.48 -4.43
N ALA A 108 -4.40 -1.18 -3.55
CA ALA A 108 -4.23 -0.20 -2.49
C ALA A 108 -3.10 -0.62 -1.52
N SER A 109 -3.05 -1.91 -1.17
CA SER A 109 -1.97 -2.46 -0.34
C SER A 109 -0.61 -2.32 -1.03
N TYR A 110 -0.54 -2.63 -2.33
CA TYR A 110 0.70 -2.47 -3.10
C TYR A 110 1.19 -1.02 -3.08
N VAL A 111 0.32 -0.06 -3.37
CA VAL A 111 0.66 1.37 -3.40
C VAL A 111 1.10 1.85 -2.02
N GLN A 112 0.36 1.48 -0.97
CA GLN A 112 0.63 1.88 0.40
C GLN A 112 2.00 1.36 0.87
N TYR A 113 2.27 0.06 0.73
CA TYR A 113 3.52 -0.53 1.20
C TYR A 113 4.72 -0.11 0.36
N ARG A 114 4.55 0.03 -0.96
CA ARG A 114 5.64 0.53 -1.82
C ARG A 114 6.03 1.94 -1.40
N ALA A 115 5.04 2.83 -1.27
CA ALA A 115 5.28 4.21 -0.85
C ALA A 115 5.87 4.32 0.56
N LEU A 116 5.51 3.41 1.48
CA LEU A 116 6.09 3.36 2.82
C LEU A 116 7.59 3.08 2.75
N VAL A 117 8.00 2.00 2.06
CA VAL A 117 9.41 1.63 1.93
C VAL A 117 10.20 2.71 1.17
N GLU A 118 9.66 3.19 0.03
CA GLU A 118 10.27 4.26 -0.77
C GLU A 118 10.39 5.57 0.02
N GLY A 119 9.41 5.90 0.86
CA GLY A 119 9.41 7.07 1.73
C GLY A 119 10.48 7.02 2.81
N TYR A 120 10.69 5.85 3.42
CA TYR A 120 11.81 5.61 4.33
C TYR A 120 13.16 5.70 3.60
N ALA A 121 13.28 5.05 2.43
CA ALA A 121 14.48 5.06 1.61
C ALA A 121 14.88 6.47 1.16
N ALA A 122 13.88 7.30 0.81
CA ALA A 122 14.08 8.66 0.33
C ALA A 122 14.80 9.56 1.35
N LYS A 123 14.75 9.21 2.63
CA LYS A 123 15.33 9.97 3.74
C LYS A 123 16.21 9.10 4.65
N MET A 124 16.69 7.98 4.12
CA MET A 124 17.62 7.12 4.85
C MET A 124 18.90 7.89 5.15
N TRP A 125 19.40 7.76 6.37
CA TRP A 125 20.58 8.43 6.93
C TRP A 125 20.50 9.95 7.08
N THR A 126 19.39 10.58 6.70
CA THR A 126 19.12 12.00 6.98
C THR A 126 18.03 12.19 8.04
N GLU A 127 16.93 11.44 7.95
CA GLU A 127 15.86 11.40 8.95
C GLU A 127 15.68 10.01 9.56
N HIS A 128 15.89 8.95 8.76
CA HIS A 128 15.60 7.58 9.17
C HIS A 128 16.86 6.72 9.20
N THR A 129 16.93 5.76 10.13
CA THR A 129 18.00 4.76 10.23
C THR A 129 17.50 3.34 9.96
N GLY A 130 16.19 3.15 9.81
CA GLY A 130 15.57 1.88 9.46
C GLY A 130 14.14 1.75 9.96
N PHE A 131 13.48 0.67 9.56
CA PHE A 131 12.14 0.33 10.02
C PHE A 131 11.92 -1.19 9.98
N LEU A 132 10.91 -1.68 10.71
CA LEU A 132 10.42 -3.04 10.61
C LEU A 132 8.93 -3.04 10.22
N ILE A 133 8.58 -3.83 9.21
CA ILE A 133 7.19 -3.99 8.79
C ILE A 133 6.42 -4.79 9.83
N TRP A 134 5.31 -4.20 10.28
CA TRP A 134 4.23 -4.87 10.97
C TRP A 134 3.09 -5.15 9.98
N LYS A 135 2.96 -6.39 9.51
CA LYS A 135 3.79 -7.55 9.86
C LYS A 135 4.00 -8.45 8.66
N THR A 136 4.94 -9.36 8.80
CA THR A 136 5.22 -10.37 7.77
C THR A 136 4.06 -11.35 7.62
N GLN A 137 3.46 -11.81 8.73
CA GLN A 137 2.34 -12.76 8.71
C GLN A 137 1.39 -12.64 9.91
N SER A 138 0.19 -13.23 9.79
CA SER A 138 -0.72 -13.42 10.93
C SER A 138 -0.58 -14.81 11.56
N PRO A 139 -0.78 -14.93 12.90
CA PRO A 139 -0.77 -16.23 13.59
C PRO A 139 -2.07 -17.03 13.42
N TRP A 140 -2.97 -16.58 12.54
CA TRP A 140 -4.28 -17.14 12.24
C TRP A 140 -4.83 -16.48 10.96
N LEU A 141 -6.05 -16.79 10.54
CA LEU A 141 -6.76 -16.22 9.38
C LEU A 141 -7.09 -14.73 9.57
N GLY A 142 -6.09 -13.86 9.67
CA GLY A 142 -6.27 -12.42 9.89
C GLY A 142 -6.46 -11.63 8.60
N LEU A 143 -7.26 -10.56 8.66
CA LEU A 143 -7.47 -9.55 7.61
C LEU A 143 -6.71 -8.25 7.92
N ARG A 144 -5.59 -8.37 8.64
CA ARG A 144 -4.85 -7.22 9.17
C ARG A 144 -3.38 -7.28 8.79
N GLY A 145 -2.98 -6.34 7.94
CA GLY A 145 -1.60 -5.93 7.67
C GLY A 145 -0.59 -7.06 7.68
N GLN A 146 -0.54 -7.84 6.61
CA GLN A 146 0.39 -8.97 6.46
C GLN A 146 1.01 -9.00 5.05
N LEU A 147 2.27 -9.42 4.96
CA LEU A 147 2.93 -9.63 3.67
C LEU A 147 2.49 -10.95 3.03
N TYR A 148 2.27 -11.99 3.82
CA TYR A 148 1.67 -13.24 3.36
C TYR A 148 0.61 -13.73 4.36
N ASP A 149 -0.36 -14.48 3.87
CA ASP A 149 -1.48 -14.95 4.67
C ASP A 149 -1.16 -16.25 5.43
N TRP A 150 -2.15 -16.78 6.14
CA TRP A 150 -2.04 -18.01 6.94
C TRP A 150 -1.68 -19.25 6.12
N PHE A 151 -2.05 -19.29 4.84
CA PHE A 151 -1.72 -20.37 3.92
C PHE A 151 -0.40 -20.15 3.18
N LEU A 152 0.35 -19.10 3.57
CA LEU A 152 1.61 -18.68 2.97
C LEU A 152 1.48 -18.08 1.57
N GLU A 153 0.27 -17.67 1.19
CA GLU A 153 0.07 -16.97 -0.09
C GLU A 153 0.55 -15.51 0.06
N PRO A 154 1.42 -15.02 -0.83
CA PRO A 154 1.92 -13.65 -0.78
C PRO A 154 0.82 -12.66 -1.20
N THR A 155 0.64 -11.60 -0.42
CA THR A 155 -0.22 -10.48 -0.78
C THR A 155 0.54 -9.50 -1.66
N ALA A 156 -0.17 -8.54 -2.25
CA ALA A 156 0.45 -7.44 -2.99
C ALA A 156 1.37 -6.58 -2.10
N ALA A 157 1.19 -6.58 -0.77
CA ALA A 157 2.12 -5.93 0.15
C ALA A 157 3.50 -6.58 0.10
N PHE A 158 3.59 -7.91 0.01
CA PHE A 158 4.87 -8.61 -0.14
C PHE A 158 5.60 -8.16 -1.40
N PHE A 159 4.90 -8.16 -2.53
CA PHE A 159 5.49 -7.75 -3.81
C PHE A 159 5.87 -6.27 -3.80
N ALA A 160 5.11 -5.41 -3.13
CA ALA A 160 5.44 -3.99 -2.99
C ALA A 160 6.70 -3.76 -2.16
N VAL A 161 6.81 -4.43 -1.00
CA VAL A 161 8.02 -4.37 -0.15
C VAL A 161 9.22 -4.92 -0.91
N ALA A 162 9.07 -6.07 -1.58
CA ALA A 162 10.13 -6.67 -2.38
C ALA A 162 10.58 -5.73 -3.51
N ARG A 163 9.64 -5.09 -4.22
CA ARG A 163 9.94 -4.16 -5.30
C ARG A 163 10.65 -2.90 -4.81
N ALA A 164 10.19 -2.30 -3.72
CA ALA A 164 10.81 -1.10 -3.16
C ALA A 164 12.17 -1.39 -2.48
N SER A 165 12.50 -2.67 -2.25
CA SER A 165 13.75 -3.12 -1.64
C SER A 165 14.71 -3.76 -2.66
N GLU A 166 14.50 -3.53 -3.96
CA GLU A 166 15.46 -3.97 -4.98
C GLU A 166 16.87 -3.44 -4.67
N PRO A 167 17.95 -4.24 -4.80
CA PRO A 167 19.29 -3.81 -4.40
C PRO A 167 19.74 -2.47 -5.01
N VAL A 168 19.32 -2.22 -6.25
CA VAL A 168 19.39 -0.92 -6.91
C VAL A 168 17.97 -0.58 -7.37
N HIS A 169 17.33 0.36 -6.69
CA HIS A 169 15.93 0.73 -6.91
C HIS A 169 15.81 2.13 -7.48
N VAL A 170 14.81 2.35 -8.34
CA VAL A 170 14.45 3.68 -8.83
C VAL A 170 13.03 4.01 -8.39
N GLN A 171 12.88 5.13 -7.72
CA GLN A 171 11.62 5.59 -7.16
C GLN A 171 11.28 7.02 -7.59
N LEU A 172 9.99 7.31 -7.73
CA LEU A 172 9.50 8.66 -8.00
C LEU A 172 8.95 9.24 -6.69
N ARG A 173 9.69 10.16 -6.08
CA ARG A 173 9.24 10.89 -4.90
C ARG A 173 8.27 11.99 -5.31
N PRO A 174 6.99 11.96 -4.88
CA PRO A 174 6.07 13.05 -5.11
C PRO A 174 6.50 14.29 -4.31
N LEU A 175 6.47 15.46 -4.95
CA LEU A 175 6.76 16.75 -4.33
C LEU A 175 5.66 17.75 -4.71
N PRO A 176 5.42 18.80 -3.91
CA PRO A 176 4.54 19.89 -4.34
C PRO A 176 5.01 20.44 -5.70
N GLY A 177 4.13 20.45 -6.70
CA GLY A 177 4.44 20.92 -8.06
C GLY A 177 5.13 19.91 -8.98
N GLY A 178 5.30 18.63 -8.59
CA GLY A 178 5.80 17.60 -9.48
C GLY A 178 6.34 16.36 -8.76
N GLY A 179 7.50 15.88 -9.20
CA GLY A 179 8.16 14.74 -8.57
C GLY A 179 9.66 14.76 -8.82
N ARG A 180 10.41 14.06 -7.96
CA ARG A 180 11.85 13.85 -8.12
C ARG A 180 12.10 12.36 -8.36
N LEU A 181 12.76 12.04 -9.46
CA LEU A 181 13.28 10.71 -9.70
C LEU A 181 14.52 10.49 -8.82
N GLN A 182 14.58 9.37 -8.11
CA GLN A 182 15.66 9.04 -7.18
C GLN A 182 16.13 7.61 -7.42
N GLY A 183 17.45 7.42 -7.48
CA GLY A 183 18.08 6.11 -7.36
C GLY A 183 18.42 5.81 -5.90
N VAL A 184 18.21 4.57 -5.47
CA VAL A 184 18.56 4.05 -4.15
C VAL A 184 19.47 2.85 -4.35
N ASN A 185 20.65 2.87 -3.76
CA ASN A 185 21.60 1.77 -3.78
C ASN A 185 21.73 1.19 -2.36
N TYR A 186 21.23 -0.03 -2.16
CA TYR A 186 21.37 -0.77 -0.92
C TYR A 186 22.64 -1.65 -0.89
N GLY A 187 23.38 -1.72 -2.01
CA GLY A 187 24.62 -2.46 -2.13
C GLY A 187 25.83 -1.72 -1.54
N LEU A 188 26.95 -2.43 -1.44
CA LEU A 188 28.23 -1.89 -0.93
C LEU A 188 29.11 -1.27 -2.03
N ALA A 189 28.82 -1.58 -3.30
CA ALA A 189 29.57 -1.07 -4.44
C ALA A 189 28.84 0.11 -5.07
N ASP A 190 29.59 1.10 -5.55
CA ASP A 190 29.05 2.22 -6.31
C ASP A 190 28.37 1.72 -7.59
N VAL A 191 27.24 2.34 -7.92
CA VAL A 191 26.46 2.02 -9.12
C VAL A 191 26.29 3.27 -9.95
N ARG A 192 26.70 3.18 -11.22
CA ARG A 192 26.51 4.25 -12.21
C ARG A 192 25.51 3.79 -13.25
N GLY A 193 24.66 4.70 -13.69
CA GLY A 193 23.66 4.38 -14.70
C GLY A 193 22.89 5.59 -15.19
N VAL A 194 21.82 5.33 -15.93
CA VAL A 194 20.90 6.35 -16.42
C VAL A 194 19.54 6.12 -15.78
N LEU A 195 19.04 7.14 -15.07
CA LEU A 195 17.66 7.15 -14.60
C LEU A 195 16.79 7.70 -15.72
N ARG A 196 15.71 6.99 -16.06
CA ARG A 196 14.75 7.39 -17.09
C ARG A 196 13.33 7.42 -16.51
N CYS A 197 12.59 8.49 -16.80
CA CYS A 197 11.18 8.62 -16.47
C CYS A 197 10.39 8.87 -17.76
N ARG A 198 9.35 8.06 -17.99
CA ARG A 198 8.41 8.26 -19.08
C ARG A 198 7.00 8.38 -18.52
N ALA A 199 6.32 9.48 -18.84
CA ALA A 199 4.88 9.62 -18.61
C ALA A 199 4.15 9.22 -19.89
N VAL A 200 3.26 8.25 -19.80
CA VAL A 200 2.48 7.71 -20.92
C VAL A 200 1.00 7.82 -20.57
N ALA A 201 0.20 8.38 -21.47
CA ALA A 201 -1.25 8.39 -21.34
C ALA A 201 -1.82 6.97 -21.48
N LEU A 202 -3.05 6.73 -20.99
CA LEU A 202 -3.68 5.41 -21.04
C LEU A 202 -3.94 4.92 -22.48
N ASP A 203 -3.98 5.83 -23.45
CA ASP A 203 -4.04 5.54 -24.90
C ASP A 203 -2.68 5.14 -25.50
N GLY A 204 -1.61 5.11 -24.70
CA GLY A 204 -0.26 4.76 -25.10
C GLY A 204 0.60 5.93 -25.58
N ARG A 205 0.07 7.15 -25.65
CA ARG A 205 0.85 8.32 -26.10
C ARG A 205 1.86 8.77 -25.04
N THR A 206 3.12 8.92 -25.43
CA THR A 206 4.16 9.51 -24.58
C THR A 206 3.92 11.02 -24.40
N LEU A 207 3.83 11.45 -23.15
CA LEU A 207 3.68 12.87 -22.76
C LEU A 207 5.02 13.49 -22.35
N VAL A 208 5.85 12.70 -21.67
CA VAL A 208 7.17 13.10 -21.16
C VAL A 208 8.12 11.92 -21.31
N ASP A 209 9.35 12.16 -21.75
CA ASP A 209 10.44 11.18 -21.76
C ASP A 209 11.72 11.92 -21.37
N LEU A 210 12.19 11.67 -20.15
CA LEU A 210 13.34 12.35 -19.55
C LEU A 210 14.35 11.31 -19.07
N SER A 211 15.64 11.64 -19.20
CA SER A 211 16.72 10.83 -18.66
C SER A 211 17.83 11.69 -18.09
N ALA A 212 18.49 11.20 -17.05
CA ALA A 212 19.68 11.81 -16.46
C ALA A 212 20.67 10.73 -16.05
N GLU A 213 21.96 11.03 -16.15
CA GLU A 213 22.99 10.19 -15.56
C GLU A 213 22.88 10.24 -14.03
N ALA A 214 23.07 9.09 -13.40
CA ALA A 214 23.20 8.94 -11.96
C ALA A 214 24.55 8.28 -11.67
N THR A 215 25.31 8.92 -10.78
CA THR A 215 26.64 8.52 -10.36
C THR A 215 26.65 8.16 -8.89
#